data_AF-A0A139SRD2-F1
#
_entry.id   AF-A0A139SRD2-F1
#
_cell.length_a   1.000
_cell.length_b   1.000
_cell.length_c   1.000
_cell.angle_alpha   90.00
_cell.angle_beta   90.00
_cell.angle_gamma   90.00
#
_symmetry.space_group_name_H-M   'P 1'
#
loop_
_entity.id
_entity.type
_entity.pdbx_description
1 polymer ?
#
loop_
_entity_poly.entity_id
_entity_poly.type
_entity_poly.pdbx_seq_one_letter_code
_entity_poly.pdbx_strand_id
1 'polypeptide(L)'
;MKLRRFVTTLYWVLFCAGVVVAGAFFWQTQQEYQNLRTQERGVQARLEDAEQRLREQERTLERLRSDPAYVERVIRQRLGYAKPDEYIVRIRE
;
A
#
# COMPACT_ATOMS: atom_id res chain seq x y z
N MET A 1 59.88 12.93 27.90
CA MET A 1 59.56 12.50 26.52
C MET A 1 58.42 11.47 26.42
N LYS A 2 58.23 10.54 27.37
CA LYS A 2 57.14 9.53 27.31
C LYS A 2 55.73 10.12 27.46
N LEU A 3 55.56 11.16 28.29
CA LEU A 3 54.26 11.78 28.55
C LEU A 3 53.65 12.44 27.29
N ARG A 4 54.46 13.11 26.48
CA ARG A 4 53.99 13.76 25.24
C ARG A 4 53.49 12.73 24.21
N ARG A 5 54.15 11.58 24.11
CA ARG A 5 53.72 10.46 23.25
C ARG A 5 52.40 9.86 23.74
N PHE A 6 52.22 9.74 25.05
CA PHE A 6 50.99 9.22 25.67
C PHE A 6 49.78 10.11 25.41
N VAL A 7 49.97 11.43 25.52
CA VAL A 7 48.93 12.42 25.22
C VAL A 7 48.55 12.40 23.74
N THR A 8 49.54 12.28 22.83
CA THR A 8 49.23 12.19 21.39
C THR A 8 48.50 10.90 21.02
N THR A 9 48.85 9.76 21.63
CA THR A 9 48.11 8.50 21.38
C THR A 9 46.68 8.59 21.90
N LEU A 10 46.46 9.23 23.06
CA LEU A 10 45.12 9.43 23.60
C LEU A 10 44.26 10.29 22.66
N TYR A 11 44.82 11.37 22.11
CA TYR A 11 44.12 12.22 21.13
C TYR A 11 43.77 11.46 19.85
N TRP A 12 44.69 10.64 19.32
CA TRP A 12 44.42 9.80 18.14
C TRP A 12 43.30 8.80 18.40
N VAL A 13 43.29 8.15 19.56
CA VAL A 13 42.21 7.21 19.94
C VAL A 13 40.87 7.95 20.02
N LEU A 14 40.85 9.13 20.65
CA LEU A 14 39.62 9.92 20.80
C LEU A 14 39.11 10.43 19.45
N PHE A 15 40.00 10.84 18.56
CA PHE A 15 39.67 11.24 17.20
C PHE A 15 39.10 10.07 16.38
N CYS A 16 39.77 8.91 16.40
CA CYS A 16 39.27 7.71 15.72
C CYS A 16 37.91 7.27 16.26
N ALA A 17 37.70 7.33 17.58
CA ALA A 17 36.40 7.03 18.18
C ALA A 17 35.29 7.96 17.65
N GLY A 18 35.57 9.27 17.55
CA GLY A 18 34.64 10.24 16.97
C GLY A 18 34.30 9.95 15.51
N VAL A 19 35.31 9.60 14.69
CA VAL A 19 35.11 9.24 13.28
C VAL A 19 34.26 7.98 13.12
N VAL A 20 34.48 6.96 13.95
CA VAL A 20 33.69 5.71 13.91
C VAL A 20 32.23 5.98 14.27
N VAL A 21 31.98 6.79 15.31
CA VAL A 21 30.61 7.17 15.70
C VAL A 21 29.93 7.96 14.58
N ALA A 22 30.59 8.97 14.02
CA ALA A 22 30.05 9.75 12.92
C ALA A 22 29.76 8.90 11.68
N GLY A 23 30.66 7.99 11.33
CA GLY A 23 30.48 7.04 10.22
C GLY A 23 29.30 6.08 10.45
N ALA A 24 29.12 5.59 11.67
CA ALA A 24 28.00 4.72 12.03
C ALA A 24 26.65 5.45 11.92
N PHE A 25 26.56 6.69 12.43
CA PHE A 25 25.36 7.52 12.27
C PHE A 25 25.04 7.81 10.80
N PHE A 26 26.07 8.07 9.98
CA PHE A 26 25.89 8.30 8.55
C PHE A 26 25.34 7.06 7.83
N TRP A 27 25.85 5.87 8.16
CA TRP A 27 25.36 4.61 7.58
C TRP A 27 23.93 4.28 8.00
N GLN A 28 23.60 4.44 9.28
CA GLN A 28 22.26 4.14 9.79
C GLN A 28 21.19 5.05 9.16
N THR A 29 21.51 6.35 9.00
CA THR A 29 20.60 7.31 8.37
C THR A 29 20.30 6.92 6.92
N GLN A 30 21.30 6.44 6.17
CA GLN A 30 21.11 6.07 4.77
C GLN A 30 20.20 4.84 4.59
N GLN A 31 20.17 3.94 5.58
CA GLN A 31 19.35 2.74 5.55
C GLN A 31 17.86 3.06 5.78
N GLU A 32 17.57 4.02 6.66
CA GLU A 32 16.21 4.55 6.90
C GLU A 32 15.60 5.13 5.61
N TYR A 33 16.39 5.89 4.85
CA TYR A 33 15.95 6.50 3.58
C TYR A 33 15.61 5.47 2.50
N GLN A 34 16.32 4.34 2.44
CA GLN A 34 16.03 3.29 1.46
C GLN A 34 14.77 2.51 1.82
N ASN A 35 14.55 2.27 3.12
CA ASN A 35 13.34 1.61 3.62
C ASN A 35 12.09 2.46 3.43
N LEU A 36 12.21 3.79 3.50
CA LEU A 36 11.07 4.69 3.26
C LEU A 36 10.69 4.74 1.78
N ARG A 37 11.68 4.78 0.86
CA ARG A 37 11.41 4.76 -0.59
C ARG A 37 10.76 3.46 -1.07
N THR A 38 11.11 2.31 -0.50
CA THR A 38 10.47 1.03 -0.85
C THR A 38 9.02 0.97 -0.36
N GLN A 39 8.73 1.55 0.81
CA GLN A 39 7.36 1.69 1.31
C GLN A 39 6.53 2.63 0.44
N GLU A 40 7.06 3.79 0.06
CA GLU A 40 6.36 4.74 -0.83
C GLU A 40 5.97 4.10 -2.16
N ARG A 41 6.90 3.38 -2.81
CA ARG A 41 6.61 2.68 -4.07
C ARG A 41 5.55 1.60 -3.91
N GLY A 42 5.58 0.86 -2.80
CA GLY A 42 4.59 -0.16 -2.49
C GLY A 42 3.20 0.41 -2.25
N VAL A 43 3.10 1.56 -1.57
CA VAL A 43 1.83 2.25 -1.34
C VAL A 43 1.28 2.86 -2.63
N GLN A 44 2.14 3.45 -3.46
CA GLN A 44 1.74 4.07 -4.72
C GLN A 44 1.20 3.04 -5.72
N ALA A 45 1.84 1.87 -5.83
CA ALA A 45 1.35 0.77 -6.67
C ALA A 45 -0.01 0.23 -6.19
N ARG A 46 -0.24 0.16 -4.87
CA ARG A 46 -1.53 -0.25 -4.31
C ARG A 46 -2.64 0.79 -4.57
N LEU A 47 -2.28 2.07 -4.54
CA LEU A 47 -3.18 3.18 -4.88
C LEU A 47 -3.61 3.08 -6.34
N GLU A 48 -2.67 2.87 -7.26
CA GLU A 48 -2.96 2.72 -8.69
C GLU A 48 -3.87 1.50 -8.97
N ASP A 49 -3.60 0.35 -8.33
CA ASP A 49 -4.45 -0.85 -8.47
C ASP A 49 -5.87 -0.62 -7.90
N ALA A 50 -5.97 0.03 -6.74
CA ALA A 50 -7.27 0.36 -6.13
C ALA A 50 -8.07 1.35 -7.00
N GLU A 51 -7.43 2.36 -7.57
CA GLU A 51 -8.07 3.29 -8.49
C GLU A 51 -8.53 2.61 -9.79
N GLN A 52 -7.75 1.68 -10.35
CA GLN A 52 -8.16 0.92 -11.53
C GLN A 52 -9.42 0.09 -11.23
N ARG A 53 -9.44 -0.60 -10.09
CA ARG A 53 -10.61 -1.37 -9.64
C ARG A 53 -11.84 -0.49 -9.43
N LEU A 54 -11.66 0.70 -8.85
CA LEU A 54 -12.75 1.67 -8.68
C LEU A 54 -13.30 2.12 -10.03
N ARG A 55 -12.44 2.49 -10.99
CA ARG A 55 -12.87 2.87 -12.34
C ARG A 55 -13.61 1.74 -13.07
N GLU A 56 -13.21 0.50 -12.87
CA GLU A 56 -13.92 -0.66 -13.44
C GLU A 56 -15.31 -0.86 -12.79
N GLN A 57 -15.40 -0.71 -11.47
CA GLN A 57 -16.66 -0.79 -10.74
C GLN A 57 -17.61 0.36 -11.10
N GLU A 58 -17.10 1.58 -11.24
CA GLU A 58 -17.87 2.74 -11.68
C GLU A 58 -18.42 2.56 -13.08
N ARG A 59 -17.60 2.08 -14.05
CA ARG A 59 -18.09 1.74 -15.39
C ARG A 59 -19.16 0.66 -15.37
N THR A 60 -19.02 -0.31 -14.47
CA THR A 60 -20.02 -1.38 -14.30
C THR A 60 -21.32 -0.81 -13.71
N LEU A 61 -21.21 0.07 -12.71
CA LEU A 61 -22.34 0.79 -12.11
C LEU A 61 -23.03 1.74 -13.08
N GLU A 62 -22.27 2.45 -13.91
CA GLU A 62 -22.80 3.37 -14.90
C GLU A 62 -23.59 2.62 -15.98
N ARG A 63 -23.07 1.46 -16.44
CA ARG A 63 -23.81 0.55 -17.34
C ARG A 63 -25.04 -0.07 -16.68
N LEU A 64 -24.98 -0.38 -15.38
CA LEU A 64 -26.14 -0.83 -14.61
C LEU A 64 -27.18 0.30 -14.49
N ARG A 65 -26.74 1.55 -14.28
CA ARG A 65 -27.62 2.70 -14.04
C ARG A 65 -28.25 3.26 -15.30
N SER A 66 -27.61 3.10 -16.46
CA SER A 66 -28.10 3.60 -17.75
C SER A 66 -29.26 2.80 -18.35
N ASP A 67 -29.56 1.60 -17.84
CA ASP A 67 -30.65 0.76 -18.37
C ASP A 67 -31.47 0.11 -17.24
N PRO A 68 -32.60 0.72 -16.82
CA PRO A 68 -33.48 0.21 -15.77
C PRO A 68 -33.95 -1.24 -16.01
N ALA A 69 -34.06 -1.65 -17.28
CA ALA A 69 -34.45 -3.00 -17.68
C ALA A 69 -33.35 -4.05 -17.39
N TYR A 70 -32.09 -3.64 -17.26
CA TYR A 70 -30.99 -4.54 -16.90
C TYR A 70 -30.90 -4.76 -15.37
N VAL A 71 -31.14 -3.71 -14.57
CA VAL A 71 -31.19 -3.81 -13.10
C VAL A 71 -32.33 -4.71 -12.64
N GLU A 72 -33.53 -4.55 -13.21
CA GLU A 72 -34.68 -5.40 -12.87
C GLU A 72 -34.40 -6.88 -13.21
N ARG A 73 -33.71 -7.15 -14.32
CA ARG A 73 -33.33 -8.50 -14.74
C ARG A 73 -32.32 -9.16 -13.80
N VAL A 74 -31.29 -8.41 -13.38
CA VAL A 74 -30.26 -8.91 -12.45
C VAL A 74 -30.86 -9.17 -11.06
N ILE A 75 -31.76 -8.30 -10.59
CA ILE A 75 -32.48 -8.49 -9.34
C ILE A 75 -33.40 -9.72 -9.41
N ARG A 76 -34.15 -9.91 -10.51
CA ARG A 76 -34.96 -11.12 -10.73
C ARG A 76 -34.11 -12.40 -10.69
N GLN A 77 -32.92 -12.40 -11.31
CA GLN A 77 -32.07 -13.58 -11.39
C GLN A 77 -31.27 -13.89 -10.11
N ARG A 78 -30.67 -12.89 -9.46
CA ARG A 78 -29.80 -13.12 -8.28
C ARG A 78 -30.54 -13.09 -6.95
N LEU A 79 -31.58 -12.28 -6.83
CA LEU A 79 -32.34 -12.10 -5.59
C LEU A 79 -33.67 -12.87 -5.61
N GLY A 80 -34.02 -13.51 -6.73
CA GLY A 80 -35.29 -14.22 -6.88
C GLY A 80 -36.50 -13.32 -6.67
N TYR A 81 -36.36 -12.02 -6.97
CA TYR A 81 -37.39 -11.03 -6.74
C TYR A 81 -38.47 -11.14 -7.83
N ALA A 82 -39.71 -11.39 -7.43
CA ALA A 82 -40.89 -11.27 -8.28
C ALA A 82 -41.70 -10.04 -7.87
N LYS A 83 -42.29 -9.34 -8.83
CA LYS A 83 -43.28 -8.29 -8.53
C LYS A 83 -44.46 -8.92 -7.78
N PRO A 84 -45.18 -8.16 -6.93
CA PRO A 84 -46.28 -8.70 -6.12
C PRO A 84 -47.41 -9.38 -6.91
N ASP A 85 -47.45 -9.24 -8.24
CA ASP A 85 -48.42 -9.86 -9.14
C ASP A 85 -47.84 -11.00 -10.01
N GLU A 86 -46.60 -11.44 -9.75
CA GLU A 86 -45.93 -12.52 -10.50
C GLU A 86 -45.66 -13.75 -9.60
N TYR A 87 -45.96 -14.95 -10.12
CA TYR A 87 -45.75 -16.23 -9.40
C TYR A 87 -44.42 -16.88 -9.80
N ILE A 88 -43.56 -17.18 -8.82
CA ILE A 88 -42.32 -17.93 -9.03
C ILE A 88 -42.60 -19.43 -8.94
N VAL A 89 -42.67 -20.11 -10.09
CA VAL A 89 -42.80 -21.57 -10.15
C VAL A 89 -41.40 -22.20 -10.12
N ARG A 90 -41.03 -22.81 -8.99
CA ARG A 90 -39.84 -23.67 -8.88
C ARG A 90 -40.28 -25.12 -9.12
N ILE A 91 -39.97 -25.66 -10.30
CA ILE A 91 -40.16 -27.08 -10.59
C ILE A 91 -38.96 -27.82 -10.00
N ARG A 92 -39.24 -28.71 -9.04
CA ARG A 92 -38.26 -29.64 -8.47
C ARG A 92 -38.35 -30.93 -9.29
N GLU A 93 -37.25 -31.37 -9.89
CA GLU A 93 -37.11 -32.74 -10.38
C GLU A 93 -36.97 -33.72 -9.21
#